data_AF-A0AAU9Y2N3-F1
#
_entry.id   AF-A0AAU9Y2N3-F1
#
_cell.length_a   1.000
_cell.length_b   1.000
_cell.length_c   1.000
_cell.angle_alpha   90.00
_cell.angle_beta   90.00
_cell.angle_gamma   90.00
#
_symmetry.space_group_name_H-M   'P 1'
#
loop_
_entity.id
_entity.type
_entity.pdbx_description
1 polymer ?
#
loop_
_entity_poly.entity_id
_entity_poly.type
_entity_poly.pdbx_seq_one_letter_code
_entity_poly.pdbx_strand_id
1 'polypeptide(L)'
;MPISRSQTCTIIDGMAAVQSFANSSGAKTFEDNKASLAHFLSTEISESYSAPPGRELVINGGFKETLKVWSSDTSRQDVRELTSDHEEADTRIVLHAQDAAARGYKQVNILCRDTDVLVLLLAHREHLCQEIWMFAGTSRQRCYIPVHRIPLSEEKRKSLLAFHAITGCDKTS
;
A
#
# COMPACT_ATOMS: atom_id res chain seq x y z
N MET A 1 -2.96 3.24 -32.84
CA MET A 1 -2.66 3.62 -31.44
C MET A 1 -3.62 2.85 -30.55
N PRO A 2 -3.17 1.95 -29.67
CA PRO A 2 -4.10 1.31 -28.76
C PRO A 2 -4.50 2.32 -27.69
N ILE A 3 -5.80 2.42 -27.47
CA ILE A 3 -6.47 3.24 -26.47
C ILE A 3 -5.74 3.09 -25.14
N SER A 4 -5.29 4.22 -24.55
CA SER A 4 -4.67 4.27 -23.22
C SER A 4 -5.64 3.64 -22.21
N ARG A 5 -5.45 2.36 -21.92
CA ARG A 5 -6.15 1.68 -20.82
C ARG A 5 -5.67 2.35 -19.54
N SER A 6 -6.60 2.83 -18.71
CA SER A 6 -6.27 3.41 -17.40
C SER A 6 -5.37 2.44 -16.63
N GLN A 7 -4.09 2.80 -16.53
CA GLN A 7 -3.12 1.99 -15.81
C GLN A 7 -3.42 2.09 -14.31
N THR A 8 -3.69 0.94 -13.68
CA THR A 8 -4.02 0.84 -12.25
C THR A 8 -2.92 0.09 -11.50
N CYS A 9 -2.35 0.70 -10.47
CA CYS A 9 -1.40 0.05 -9.57
C CYS A 9 -2.10 -0.28 -8.26
N THR A 10 -1.98 -1.52 -7.80
CA THR A 10 -2.51 -1.98 -6.51
C THR A 10 -1.33 -2.29 -5.60
N ILE A 11 -1.24 -1.61 -4.47
CA ILE A 11 -0.18 -1.79 -3.47
C ILE A 11 -0.82 -2.48 -2.26
N ILE A 12 -0.28 -3.63 -1.87
CA ILE A 12 -0.73 -4.41 -0.72
C ILE A 12 0.35 -4.37 0.34
N ASP A 13 -0.02 -3.97 1.55
CA ASP A 13 0.78 -4.27 2.74
C ASP A 13 0.75 -5.78 3.02
N GLY A 14 1.92 -6.42 3.05
CA GLY A 14 2.04 -7.86 3.27
C GLY A 14 1.35 -8.35 4.54
N MET A 15 1.25 -7.51 5.58
CA MET A 15 0.47 -7.84 6.79
C MET A 15 -1.05 -7.73 6.56
N ALA A 16 -1.50 -6.88 5.64
CA ALA A 16 -2.90 -6.80 5.24
C ALA A 16 -3.35 -8.02 4.39
N ALA A 17 -2.43 -8.66 3.66
CA ALA A 17 -2.71 -9.87 2.88
C ALA A 17 -3.15 -11.05 3.78
N VAL A 18 -2.47 -11.25 4.92
CA VAL A 18 -2.79 -12.23 5.97
C VAL A 18 -4.23 -12.16 6.40
N GLN A 19 -4.67 -10.95 6.69
CA GLN A 19 -5.98 -10.74 7.28
C GLN A 19 -7.07 -10.97 6.24
N SER A 20 -6.86 -10.61 4.98
CA SER A 20 -7.82 -10.87 3.91
C SER A 20 -8.08 -12.38 3.73
N PHE A 21 -7.04 -13.21 3.84
CA PHE A 21 -7.13 -14.67 3.70
C PHE A 21 -7.68 -15.38 4.96
N ALA A 22 -7.24 -14.97 6.16
CA ALA A 22 -7.79 -15.49 7.42
C ALA A 22 -9.31 -15.25 7.52
N ASN A 23 -9.79 -14.17 6.91
CA ASN A 23 -11.20 -13.81 6.88
C ASN A 23 -12.03 -14.58 5.85
N SER A 24 -11.47 -15.01 4.72
CA SER A 24 -12.20 -15.80 3.71
C SER A 24 -12.31 -17.28 4.07
N SER A 25 -11.41 -17.77 4.92
CA SER A 25 -11.34 -19.18 5.35
C SER A 25 -12.10 -19.47 6.66
N GLY A 26 -12.63 -18.45 7.35
CA GLY A 26 -13.28 -18.62 8.65
C GLY A 26 -12.33 -19.10 9.76
N ALA A 27 -11.02 -19.12 9.50
CA ALA A 27 -10.02 -19.58 10.44
C ALA A 27 -9.84 -18.54 11.57
N LYS A 28 -10.08 -18.97 12.83
CA LYS A 28 -9.51 -18.27 13.99
C LYS A 28 -8.00 -18.26 13.78
N THR A 29 -7.43 -17.11 13.49
CA THR A 29 -5.97 -17.01 13.35
C THR A 29 -5.38 -17.43 14.69
N PHE A 30 -4.56 -18.48 14.69
CA PHE A 30 -3.54 -18.64 15.72
C PHE A 30 -2.74 -17.33 15.71
N GLU A 31 -2.88 -16.51 16.75
CA GLU A 31 -2.16 -15.23 16.84
C GLU A 31 -0.64 -15.42 16.73
N ASP A 32 -0.18 -16.64 17.04
CA ASP A 32 1.22 -17.02 17.17
C ASP A 32 2.03 -16.99 15.86
N ASN A 33 1.42 -16.81 14.67
CA ASN A 33 2.18 -16.86 13.41
C ASN A 33 1.66 -15.95 12.29
N LYS A 34 1.13 -14.76 12.61
CA LYS A 34 0.70 -13.75 11.60
C LYS A 34 1.80 -13.46 10.56
N ALA A 35 3.06 -13.35 11.00
CA ALA A 35 4.21 -13.13 10.12
C ALA A 35 4.49 -14.33 9.19
N SER A 36 4.39 -15.56 9.69
CA SER A 36 4.55 -16.77 8.88
C SER A 36 3.45 -16.91 7.83
N LEU A 37 2.21 -16.54 8.16
CA LEU A 37 1.12 -16.50 7.18
C LEU A 37 1.30 -15.35 6.18
N ALA A 38 1.84 -14.20 6.59
CA ALA A 38 2.20 -13.10 5.68
C ALA A 38 3.22 -13.58 4.66
N HIS A 39 4.25 -14.27 5.16
CA HIS A 39 5.28 -14.88 4.35
C HIS A 39 4.71 -15.84 3.31
N PHE A 40 3.91 -16.81 3.77
CA PHE A 40 3.31 -17.78 2.88
C PHE A 40 2.47 -17.12 1.78
N LEU A 41 1.56 -16.22 2.13
CA LEU A 41 0.67 -15.58 1.15
C LEU A 41 1.42 -14.66 0.20
N SER A 42 2.37 -13.88 0.70
CA SER A 42 3.16 -12.97 -0.15
C SER A 42 4.00 -13.76 -1.15
N THR A 43 4.59 -14.88 -0.72
CA THR A 43 5.31 -15.80 -1.60
C THR A 43 4.38 -16.43 -2.64
N GLU A 44 3.27 -17.05 -2.24
CA GLU A 44 2.32 -17.69 -3.16
C GLU A 44 1.75 -16.71 -4.19
N ILE A 45 1.37 -15.50 -3.78
CA ILE A 45 0.89 -14.47 -4.70
C ILE A 45 2.01 -14.05 -5.65
N SER A 46 3.24 -13.86 -5.15
CA SER A 46 4.37 -13.46 -5.99
C SER A 46 4.75 -14.49 -7.06
N GLU A 47 4.50 -15.78 -6.80
CA GLU A 47 4.83 -16.87 -7.71
C GLU A 47 3.71 -17.19 -8.70
N SER A 48 2.45 -17.00 -8.28
CA SER A 48 1.27 -17.42 -9.07
C SER A 48 0.52 -16.27 -9.77
N TYR A 49 0.69 -15.02 -9.32
CA TYR A 49 -0.08 -13.90 -9.84
C TYR A 49 0.40 -13.44 -11.22
N SER A 50 -0.51 -13.45 -12.18
CA SER A 50 -0.32 -12.87 -13.51
C SER A 50 -1.18 -11.62 -13.66
N ALA A 51 -0.52 -10.48 -13.88
CA ALA A 51 -1.20 -9.20 -13.97
C ALA A 51 -2.00 -9.06 -15.27
N PRO A 52 -3.29 -8.68 -15.21
CA PRO A 52 -4.04 -8.30 -16.39
C PRO A 52 -3.39 -7.11 -17.11
N PRO A 53 -3.55 -6.96 -18.44
CA PRO A 53 -2.96 -5.83 -19.16
C PRO A 53 -3.43 -4.48 -18.62
N GLY A 54 -2.47 -3.60 -18.30
CA GLY A 54 -2.75 -2.28 -17.71
C GLY A 54 -2.97 -2.31 -16.19
N ARG A 55 -2.67 -3.42 -15.52
CA ARG A 55 -2.66 -3.51 -14.07
C ARG A 55 -1.30 -3.92 -13.56
N GLU A 56 -1.00 -3.45 -12.37
CA GLU A 56 0.18 -3.84 -11.60
C GLU A 56 -0.25 -4.18 -10.17
N LEU A 57 0.34 -5.24 -9.63
CA LEU A 57 0.27 -5.58 -8.22
C LEU A 57 1.65 -5.42 -7.60
N VAL A 58 1.73 -4.67 -6.51
CA VAL A 58 2.91 -4.48 -5.68
C VAL A 58 2.60 -5.03 -4.29
N ILE A 59 3.46 -5.90 -3.77
CA ILE A 59 3.39 -6.43 -2.40
C ILE A 59 4.54 -5.80 -1.62
N ASN A 60 4.21 -4.96 -0.65
CA ASN A 60 5.15 -4.29 0.24
C ASN A 60 5.24 -5.05 1.57
N GLY A 61 6.36 -5.72 1.81
CA GLY A 61 6.58 -6.51 3.02
C GLY A 61 5.85 -7.84 3.01
N GLY A 62 5.79 -8.49 4.18
CA GLY A 62 5.24 -9.84 4.30
C GLY A 62 6.14 -10.92 3.73
N PHE A 63 7.43 -10.66 3.53
CA PHE A 63 8.43 -11.68 3.19
C PHE A 63 9.40 -11.89 4.38
N LYS A 64 10.25 -12.93 4.31
CA LYS A 64 11.33 -13.14 5.31
C LYS A 64 12.26 -11.93 5.41
N GLU A 65 12.58 -11.34 4.28
CA GLU A 65 13.30 -10.08 4.19
C GLU A 65 12.32 -8.93 4.45
N THR A 66 12.52 -8.18 5.54
CA THR A 66 11.59 -7.12 5.99
C THR A 66 11.40 -5.99 4.99
N LEU A 67 12.45 -5.67 4.22
CA LEU A 67 12.45 -4.62 3.20
C LEU A 67 12.07 -5.13 1.81
N LYS A 68 11.78 -6.42 1.66
CA LYS A 68 11.47 -6.97 0.34
C LYS A 68 10.10 -6.48 -0.12
N VAL A 69 10.11 -6.04 -1.36
CA VAL A 69 8.93 -5.66 -2.12
C VAL A 69 8.94 -6.45 -3.42
N TRP A 70 7.77 -6.94 -3.82
CA TRP A 70 7.58 -7.63 -5.08
C TRP A 70 6.63 -6.83 -5.97
N SER A 71 6.86 -6.86 -7.28
CA SER A 71 5.93 -6.32 -8.28
C SER A 71 5.68 -7.36 -9.39
N SER A 72 4.45 -7.40 -9.87
CA SER A 72 4.06 -8.17 -11.04
C SER A 72 4.57 -7.57 -12.37
N ASP A 73 5.00 -6.31 -12.37
CA ASP A 73 5.61 -5.67 -13.53
C ASP A 73 7.11 -5.98 -13.57
N THR A 74 7.50 -6.93 -14.43
CA THR A 74 8.88 -7.40 -14.58
C THR A 74 9.85 -6.34 -15.12
N SER A 75 9.34 -5.22 -15.64
CA SER A 75 10.18 -4.08 -16.02
C SER A 75 10.71 -3.29 -14.82
N ARG A 76 10.18 -3.54 -13.60
CA ARG A 76 10.76 -3.05 -12.34
C ARG A 76 11.97 -3.89 -11.95
N GLN A 77 13.07 -3.73 -12.69
CA GLN A 77 14.29 -4.53 -12.50
C GLN A 77 15.08 -4.24 -11.22
N ASP A 78 14.82 -3.12 -10.53
CA ASP A 78 15.40 -2.90 -9.21
C ASP A 78 14.42 -2.16 -8.30
N VAL A 79 13.62 -2.93 -7.56
CA VAL A 79 12.88 -2.40 -6.41
C VAL A 79 13.84 -1.95 -5.28
N ARG A 80 15.17 -2.14 -5.46
CA ARG A 80 16.23 -1.63 -4.59
C ARG A 80 16.32 -0.10 -4.54
N GLU A 81 15.91 0.62 -5.58
CA GLU A 81 15.80 2.09 -5.49
C GLU A 81 14.61 2.52 -4.63
N LEU A 82 13.70 1.58 -4.32
CA LEU A 82 12.54 1.75 -3.45
C LEU A 82 12.72 1.05 -2.10
N THR A 83 13.84 0.32 -1.89
CA THR A 83 14.26 -0.10 -0.56
C THR A 83 14.84 1.12 0.14
N SER A 84 13.95 1.90 0.73
CA SER A 84 14.37 2.93 1.68
C SER A 84 14.95 2.25 2.92
N ASP A 85 16.05 2.80 3.41
CA ASP A 85 16.61 2.61 4.76
C ASP A 85 15.65 3.03 5.88
N HIS A 86 14.51 3.65 5.53
CA HIS A 86 13.46 4.00 6.46
C HIS A 86 12.70 2.74 6.91
N GLU A 87 12.81 2.46 8.20
CA GLU A 87 12.27 1.31 8.92
C GLU A 87 10.72 1.18 8.81
N GLU A 88 10.03 2.23 8.38
CA GLU A 88 8.58 2.37 8.44
C GLU A 88 7.86 1.91 7.15
N ALA A 89 7.08 0.83 7.26
CA ALA A 89 6.35 0.23 6.14
C ALA A 89 5.40 1.21 5.43
N ASP A 90 4.84 2.17 6.18
CA ASP A 90 3.87 3.15 5.71
C ASP A 90 4.46 4.13 4.70
N THR A 91 5.71 4.56 4.96
CA THR A 91 6.44 5.46 4.05
C THR A 91 6.72 4.76 2.72
N ARG A 92 7.08 3.47 2.75
CA ARG A 92 7.32 2.69 1.53
C ARG A 92 6.07 2.56 0.67
N ILE A 93 4.89 2.39 1.27
CA ILE A 93 3.61 2.36 0.53
C ILE A 93 3.41 3.66 -0.25
N VAL A 94 3.69 4.81 0.38
CA VAL A 94 3.55 6.12 -0.26
C VAL A 94 4.61 6.35 -1.34
N LEU A 95 5.84 5.87 -1.16
CA LEU A 95 6.87 5.89 -2.20
C LEU A 95 6.45 5.10 -3.44
N HIS A 96 5.89 3.90 -3.27
CA HIS A 96 5.35 3.12 -4.40
C HIS A 96 4.17 3.82 -5.10
N ALA A 97 3.34 4.54 -4.35
CA ALA A 97 2.25 5.31 -4.93
C ALA A 97 2.75 6.51 -5.76
N GLN A 98 3.83 7.19 -5.31
CA GLN A 98 4.50 8.24 -6.08
C GLN A 98 5.17 7.69 -7.34
N ASP A 99 5.88 6.56 -7.22
CA ASP A 99 6.48 5.88 -8.37
C ASP A 99 5.42 5.50 -9.42
N ALA A 100 4.28 4.95 -8.99
CA ALA A 100 3.17 4.68 -9.89
C ALA A 100 2.70 5.96 -10.60
N ALA A 101 2.58 7.09 -9.91
CA ALA A 101 2.24 8.37 -10.54
C ALA A 101 3.29 8.80 -11.58
N ALA A 102 4.58 8.69 -11.26
CA ALA A 102 5.69 9.04 -12.16
C ALA A 102 5.73 8.14 -13.42
N ARG A 103 5.35 6.86 -13.28
CA ARG A 103 5.24 5.90 -14.39
C ARG A 103 3.98 6.08 -15.24
N GLY A 104 3.10 7.02 -14.87
CA GLY A 104 1.91 7.39 -15.65
C GLY A 104 0.62 6.68 -15.26
N TYR A 105 0.62 5.92 -14.16
CA TYR A 105 -0.60 5.30 -13.64
C TYR A 105 -1.64 6.38 -13.29
N LYS A 106 -2.92 6.09 -13.58
CA LYS A 106 -4.04 7.01 -13.32
C LYS A 106 -4.70 6.75 -11.98
N GLN A 107 -4.60 5.49 -11.52
CA GLN A 107 -5.22 5.04 -10.29
C GLN A 107 -4.24 4.22 -9.45
N VAL A 108 -4.22 4.50 -8.14
CA VAL A 108 -3.55 3.69 -7.12
C VAL A 108 -4.58 3.19 -6.09
N ASN A 109 -4.53 1.89 -5.83
CA ASN A 109 -5.33 1.21 -4.82
C ASN A 109 -4.40 0.71 -3.71
N ILE A 110 -4.63 1.11 -2.46
CA ILE A 110 -3.77 0.79 -1.33
C ILE A 110 -4.53 -0.06 -0.34
N LEU A 111 -4.08 -1.29 -0.13
CA LEU A 111 -4.62 -2.19 0.88
C LEU A 111 -3.71 -2.12 2.10
N CYS A 112 -4.08 -1.26 3.04
CA CYS A 112 -3.38 -1.07 4.30
C CYS A 112 -4.39 -0.63 5.39
N ARG A 113 -4.20 -1.10 6.62
CA ARG A 113 -5.05 -0.72 7.76
C ARG A 113 -4.47 0.41 8.60
N ASP A 114 -3.21 0.74 8.38
CA ASP A 114 -2.53 1.76 9.16
C ASP A 114 -3.08 3.15 8.84
N THR A 115 -3.49 3.89 9.86
CA THR A 115 -3.97 5.26 9.71
C THR A 115 -2.87 6.23 9.32
N ASP A 116 -1.61 5.90 9.61
CA ASP A 116 -0.46 6.75 9.30
C ASP A 116 -0.25 6.81 7.78
N VAL A 117 -0.53 5.70 7.07
CA VAL A 117 -0.61 5.69 5.60
C VAL A 117 -1.66 6.67 5.07
N LEU A 118 -2.84 6.75 5.70
CA LEU A 118 -3.87 7.71 5.27
C LEU A 118 -3.37 9.16 5.40
N VAL A 119 -2.73 9.48 6.53
CA VAL A 119 -2.17 10.81 6.78
C VAL A 119 -1.08 11.14 5.75
N LEU A 120 -0.16 10.19 5.50
CA LEU A 120 0.90 10.36 4.50
C LEU A 120 0.33 10.54 3.09
N LEU A 121 -0.69 9.77 2.70
CA LEU A 121 -1.34 9.92 1.40
C LEU A 121 -2.01 11.28 1.22
N LEU A 122 -2.64 11.81 2.27
CA LEU A 122 -3.23 13.14 2.24
C LEU A 122 -2.16 14.22 2.16
N ALA A 123 -1.10 14.10 2.97
CA ALA A 123 0.02 15.03 2.99
C ALA A 123 0.73 15.11 1.62
N HIS A 124 0.94 13.97 0.95
CA HIS A 124 1.67 13.90 -0.32
C HIS A 124 0.77 13.89 -1.57
N ARG A 125 -0.54 14.17 -1.43
CA ARG A 125 -1.54 14.03 -2.50
C ARG A 125 -1.18 14.68 -3.84
N GLU A 126 -0.46 15.80 -3.84
CA GLU A 126 -0.05 16.50 -5.07
C GLU A 126 0.95 15.72 -5.93
N HIS A 127 1.66 14.76 -5.34
CA HIS A 127 2.68 13.94 -6.02
C HIS A 127 2.13 12.55 -6.40
N LEU A 128 0.84 12.30 -6.19
CA LEU A 128 0.21 11.01 -6.36
C LEU A 128 -0.72 10.99 -7.58
N CYS A 129 -1.25 9.80 -7.90
CA CYS A 129 -2.21 9.61 -8.98
C CYS A 129 -3.50 10.43 -8.79
N GLN A 130 -4.24 10.64 -9.88
CA GLN A 130 -5.52 11.36 -9.85
C GLN A 130 -6.57 10.64 -9.01
N GLU A 131 -6.61 9.31 -9.10
CA GLU A 131 -7.48 8.46 -8.30
C GLU A 131 -6.67 7.66 -7.29
N ILE A 132 -6.91 7.94 -6.01
CA ILE A 132 -6.27 7.25 -4.89
C ILE A 132 -7.37 6.66 -4.02
N TRP A 133 -7.31 5.34 -3.83
CA TRP A 133 -8.25 4.58 -3.02
C TRP A 133 -7.48 3.85 -1.93
N MET A 134 -7.86 4.09 -0.67
CA MET A 134 -7.34 3.32 0.44
C MET A 134 -8.42 2.38 0.96
N PHE A 135 -8.05 1.12 1.14
CA PHE A 135 -8.90 0.05 1.60
C PHE A 135 -8.56 -0.20 3.06
N ALA A 136 -9.39 0.33 3.96
CA ALA A 136 -9.26 0.21 5.40
C ALA A 136 -10.33 -0.73 5.99
N GLY A 137 -10.17 -1.10 7.26
CA GLY A 137 -11.17 -1.83 8.04
C GLY A 137 -10.99 -3.36 8.10
N THR A 138 -12.02 -4.06 8.57
CA THR A 138 -12.01 -5.52 8.78
C THR A 138 -12.89 -6.22 7.74
N SER A 139 -12.86 -7.55 7.67
CA SER A 139 -13.75 -8.31 6.77
C SER A 139 -15.23 -8.01 6.96
N ARG A 140 -15.64 -7.64 8.17
CA ARG A 140 -17.03 -7.31 8.54
C ARG A 140 -17.41 -5.86 8.23
N GLN A 141 -16.42 -4.97 8.16
CA GLN A 141 -16.60 -3.55 7.85
C GLN A 141 -15.45 -3.09 6.95
N ARG A 142 -15.59 -3.33 5.65
CA ARG A 142 -14.67 -2.81 4.65
C ARG A 142 -14.98 -1.33 4.44
N CYS A 143 -13.99 -0.48 4.62
CA CYS A 143 -14.09 0.95 4.39
C CYS A 143 -13.25 1.31 3.15
N TYR A 144 -13.93 1.84 2.13
CA TYR A 144 -13.26 2.37 0.94
C TYR A 144 -13.15 3.88 1.12
N ILE A 145 -11.92 4.37 1.25
CA ILE A 145 -11.63 5.78 1.46
C ILE A 145 -11.14 6.38 0.14
N PRO A 146 -11.95 7.21 -0.55
CA PRO A 146 -11.49 7.94 -1.73
C PRO A 146 -10.62 9.13 -1.28
N VAL A 147 -9.33 8.89 -1.04
CA VAL A 147 -8.37 9.90 -0.55
C VAL A 147 -8.38 11.15 -1.45
N HIS A 148 -8.47 10.93 -2.76
CA HIS A 148 -8.56 11.99 -3.78
C HIS A 148 -9.84 12.84 -3.72
N ARG A 149 -10.83 12.52 -2.88
CA ARG A 149 -12.06 13.32 -2.69
C ARG A 149 -12.10 14.03 -1.35
N ILE A 150 -11.15 13.77 -0.45
CA ILE A 150 -11.10 14.43 0.85
C ILE A 150 -10.72 15.89 0.63
N PRO A 151 -11.58 16.86 0.97
CA PRO A 151 -11.29 18.28 0.79
C PRO A 151 -10.32 18.73 1.89
N LEU A 152 -9.12 19.14 1.48
CA LEU A 152 -8.11 19.72 2.36
C LEU A 152 -7.56 20.98 1.70
N SER A 153 -7.42 22.07 2.47
CA SER A 153 -6.68 23.23 2.00
C SER A 153 -5.19 22.93 1.99
N GLU A 154 -4.45 23.64 1.16
CA GLU A 154 -2.99 23.52 1.08
C GLU A 154 -2.28 23.72 2.42
N GLU A 155 -2.75 24.69 3.21
CA GLU A 155 -2.24 24.95 4.55
C GLU A 155 -2.44 23.75 5.49
N LYS A 156 -3.65 23.17 5.48
CA LYS A 156 -3.95 21.98 6.29
C LYS A 156 -3.10 20.80 5.87
N ARG A 157 -2.97 20.57 4.56
CA ARG A 157 -2.15 19.48 4.00
C ARG A 157 -0.69 19.56 4.44
N LYS A 158 -0.08 20.75 4.34
CA LYS A 158 1.32 20.98 4.76
C LYS A 158 1.51 20.84 6.27
N SER A 159 0.47 21.12 7.04
CA SER A 159 0.51 21.01 8.50
C SER A 159 0.22 19.59 9.00
N LEU A 160 -0.38 18.70 8.19
CA LEU A 160 -0.82 17.36 8.63
C LEU A 160 0.31 16.55 9.26
N LEU A 161 1.49 16.51 8.65
CA LEU A 161 2.62 15.74 9.16
C LEU A 161 3.11 16.29 10.52
N ALA A 162 3.16 17.62 10.65
CA ALA A 162 3.53 18.26 11.92
C ALA A 162 2.49 17.99 13.02
N PHE A 163 1.20 18.06 12.69
CA PHE A 163 0.13 17.73 13.62
C PHE A 163 0.19 16.26 14.04
N HIS A 164 0.36 15.34 13.10
CA HIS A 164 0.45 13.91 13.38
C HIS A 164 1.62 13.58 14.31
N ALA A 165 2.79 14.19 14.07
CA ALA A 165 3.95 14.06 14.97
C ALA A 165 3.67 14.55 16.40
N ILE A 166 2.79 15.54 16.59
CA ILE A 166 2.41 16.09 17.89
C ILE A 166 1.29 15.28 18.56
N THR A 167 0.28 14.84 17.81
CA THR A 167 -0.92 14.21 18.35
C THR A 167 -0.81 12.70 18.54
N GLY A 168 0.26 12.09 18.02
CA GLY A 168 0.54 10.67 18.15
C GLY A 168 0.85 10.05 16.79
N CYS A 169 2.13 9.77 16.59
CA CYS A 169 2.64 8.66 15.79
C CYS A 169 3.01 7.56 16.79
N ASP A 170 2.82 6.28 16.46
CA ASP A 170 3.04 5.12 17.34
C ASP A 170 4.54 4.87 17.69
N LYS A 171 5.34 5.93 17.83
CA LYS A 171 6.73 5.88 18.29
C LYS A 171 6.86 6.39 19.74
N THR A 172 6.53 5.52 20.68
CA THR A 172 7.26 5.51 21.97
C THR A 172 8.43 4.55 21.81
N SER A 173 9.63 5.08 22.05
CA SER A 173 10.92 4.37 22.04
C SER A 173 10.94 3.08 22.87
#